data_AF-A0A2I0R028-F1
#
_entry.id   AF-A0A2I0R028-F1
#
_cell.length_a   1.000
_cell.length_b   1.000
_cell.length_c   1.000
_cell.angle_alpha   90.00
_cell.angle_beta   90.00
_cell.angle_gamma   90.00
#
_symmetry.space_group_name_H-M   'P 1'
#
loop_
_entity.id
_entity.type
_entity.pdbx_description
1 polymer ?
#
loop_
_entity_poly.entity_id
_entity_poly.type
_entity_poly.pdbx_seq_one_letter_code
_entity_poly.pdbx_strand_id
1 'polypeptide(L)'
;MKYVYYLTTISILLAFNLGCQKCTDENPKARVLNKGTGSVTLTLTSGNGGEVQFSDLASGSVSSSKTYPAGSLTVIYIIEEVEQTEVLNLASCTSYDITINSNNELVIFSQEIN
;
A
#
# COMPACT_ATOMS: atom_id res chain seq x y z
N MET A 1 -43.78 -10.08 -56.82
CA MET A 1 -44.09 -10.47 -55.43
C MET A 1 -42.85 -10.24 -54.59
N LYS A 2 -43.02 -9.54 -53.47
CA LYS A 2 -42.01 -9.09 -52.48
C LYS A 2 -41.29 -10.28 -51.84
N TYR A 3 -40.00 -10.18 -51.50
CA TYR A 3 -39.36 -10.68 -50.25
C TYR A 3 -37.94 -10.07 -50.18
N VAL A 4 -37.75 -8.89 -49.55
CA VAL A 4 -37.37 -8.67 -48.14
C VAL A 4 -35.85 -8.80 -47.92
N TYR A 5 -35.23 -7.63 -47.65
CA TYR A 5 -33.82 -7.44 -47.26
C TYR A 5 -33.54 -8.02 -45.87
N TYR A 6 -32.36 -8.61 -45.66
CA TYR A 6 -31.75 -8.72 -44.33
C TYR A 6 -30.26 -8.37 -44.41
N LEU A 7 -29.94 -7.14 -43.97
CA LEU A 7 -28.61 -6.73 -43.55
C LEU A 7 -28.38 -7.32 -42.14
N THR A 8 -27.44 -8.25 -42.00
CA THR A 8 -26.98 -8.69 -40.68
C THR A 8 -25.69 -7.96 -40.33
N THR A 9 -25.80 -6.94 -39.49
CA THR A 9 -24.66 -6.29 -38.82
C THR A 9 -24.13 -7.21 -37.72
N ILE A 10 -22.90 -7.70 -37.89
CA ILE A 10 -22.16 -8.41 -36.85
C ILE A 10 -21.58 -7.36 -35.89
N SER A 11 -22.26 -7.13 -34.76
CA SER A 11 -21.68 -6.47 -33.60
C SER A 11 -20.88 -7.50 -32.80
N ILE A 12 -19.55 -7.44 -32.92
CA ILE A 12 -18.64 -8.16 -32.02
C ILE A 12 -18.53 -7.35 -30.74
N LEU A 13 -19.29 -7.74 -29.72
CA LEU A 13 -19.04 -7.36 -28.34
C LEU A 13 -17.83 -8.18 -27.83
N LEU A 14 -16.65 -7.58 -27.85
CA LEU A 14 -15.51 -8.05 -27.08
C LEU A 14 -15.78 -7.77 -25.59
N ALA A 15 -16.27 -8.79 -24.88
CA ALA A 15 -16.32 -8.78 -23.43
C ALA A 15 -14.88 -8.84 -22.90
N PHE A 16 -14.34 -7.68 -22.52
CA PHE A 16 -13.14 -7.58 -21.70
C PHE A 16 -13.44 -8.19 -20.33
N ASN A 17 -13.24 -9.50 -20.19
CA ASN A 17 -13.13 -10.14 -18.88
C ASN A 17 -11.74 -9.80 -18.31
N LEU A 18 -11.55 -8.56 -17.87
CA LEU A 18 -10.53 -8.27 -16.87
C LEU A 18 -11.08 -8.88 -15.57
N GLY A 19 -10.58 -10.06 -15.23
CA GLY A 19 -10.88 -10.68 -13.95
C GLY A 19 -10.39 -9.77 -12.84
N CYS A 20 -11.29 -8.96 -12.27
CA CYS A 20 -11.12 -8.40 -10.94
C CYS A 20 -11.04 -9.58 -9.97
N GLN A 21 -9.84 -10.02 -9.60
CA GLN A 21 -9.70 -10.84 -8.41
C GLN A 21 -10.02 -9.91 -7.25
N LYS A 22 -11.21 -10.05 -6.69
CA LYS A 22 -11.60 -9.29 -5.51
C LYS A 22 -10.64 -9.73 -4.40
N CYS A 23 -9.66 -8.89 -4.05
CA CYS A 23 -8.82 -9.16 -2.90
C CYS A 23 -9.76 -9.25 -1.67
N THR A 24 -9.77 -10.41 -1.03
CA THR A 24 -10.59 -10.67 0.16
C THR A 24 -9.67 -10.94 1.32
N ASP A 25 -9.64 -10.00 2.27
CA ASP A 25 -9.01 -10.14 3.59
C ASP A 25 -7.49 -10.42 3.60
N GLU A 26 -6.78 -10.08 2.52
CA GLU A 26 -5.31 -10.14 2.55
C GLU A 26 -4.74 -9.04 3.44
N ASN A 27 -3.73 -9.41 4.22
CA ASN A 27 -2.96 -8.45 5.01
C ASN A 27 -2.37 -7.39 4.08
N PRO A 28 -2.44 -6.11 4.47
CA PRO A 28 -1.75 -5.06 3.73
C PRO A 28 -0.24 -5.29 3.73
N LYS A 29 0.41 -4.66 2.77
CA LYS A 29 1.87 -4.61 2.67
C LYS A 29 2.32 -3.16 2.66
N ALA A 30 3.47 -2.89 3.28
CA ALA A 30 4.09 -1.59 3.24
C ALA A 30 5.58 -1.73 2.93
N ARG A 31 6.11 -0.72 2.25
CA ARG A 31 7.54 -0.43 2.22
C ARG A 31 7.76 0.97 2.76
N VAL A 32 8.97 1.21 3.25
CA VAL A 32 9.38 2.51 3.75
C VAL A 32 10.30 3.18 2.76
N LEU A 33 10.00 4.43 2.41
CA LEU A 33 10.84 5.30 1.59
C LEU A 33 11.44 6.35 2.52
N ASN A 34 12.74 6.27 2.79
CA ASN A 34 13.40 7.28 3.61
C ASN A 34 13.92 8.41 2.71
N LYS A 35 13.24 9.56 2.74
CA LYS A 35 13.69 10.81 2.12
C LYS A 35 14.06 11.87 3.17
N GLY A 36 14.17 11.47 4.44
CA GLY A 36 14.54 12.31 5.57
C GLY A 36 16.02 12.62 5.62
N THR A 37 16.44 13.28 6.69
CA THR A 37 17.82 13.79 6.83
C THR A 37 18.81 12.71 7.26
N GLY A 38 18.36 11.68 7.98
CA GLY A 38 19.20 10.66 8.58
C GLY A 38 18.70 9.23 8.38
N SER A 39 19.36 8.27 9.02
CA SER A 39 18.92 6.87 9.04
C SER A 39 17.60 6.74 9.81
N VAL A 40 16.70 5.88 9.33
CA VAL A 40 15.39 5.62 9.94
C VAL A 40 15.31 4.16 10.37
N THR A 41 14.85 3.94 11.60
CA THR A 41 14.24 2.68 12.02
C THR A 41 12.76 2.93 12.30
N LEU A 42 11.88 2.14 11.69
CA LEU A 42 10.43 2.27 11.82
C LEU A 42 9.81 0.95 12.26
N THR A 43 8.97 0.98 13.29
CA THR A 43 8.24 -0.17 13.83
C THR A 43 6.75 0.07 13.71
N LEU A 44 6.03 -0.91 13.16
CA LEU A 44 4.57 -0.97 13.12
C LEU A 44 4.08 -1.98 14.15
N THR A 45 3.33 -1.54 15.15
CA THR A 45 2.73 -2.40 16.18
C THR A 45 1.22 -2.37 16.04
N SER A 46 0.63 -3.52 15.76
CA SER A 46 -0.82 -3.71 15.67
C SER A 46 -1.47 -3.90 17.03
N GLY A 47 -2.70 -3.44 17.19
CA GLY A 47 -3.43 -3.54 18.46
C GLY A 47 -3.67 -4.98 18.95
N ASN A 48 -3.56 -5.99 18.08
CA ASN A 48 -3.61 -7.41 18.39
C ASN A 48 -2.22 -8.04 18.67
N GLY A 49 -1.16 -7.22 18.77
CA GLY A 49 0.17 -7.64 19.22
C GLY A 49 1.15 -8.07 18.12
N GLY A 50 0.79 -7.95 16.83
CA GLY A 50 1.72 -8.17 15.73
C GLY A 50 2.65 -6.97 15.52
N GLU A 51 3.95 -7.22 15.37
CA GLU A 51 4.96 -6.19 15.14
C GLU A 51 5.75 -6.44 13.86
N VAL A 52 6.02 -5.37 13.10
CA VAL A 52 6.90 -5.39 11.92
C VAL A 52 7.84 -4.20 11.97
N GLN A 53 9.15 -4.46 11.90
CA GLN A 53 10.18 -3.43 11.92
C GLN A 53 10.88 -3.28 10.56
N PHE A 54 11.23 -2.06 10.18
CA PHE A 54 12.10 -1.69 9.06
C PHE A 54 13.31 -0.95 9.64
N SER A 55 14.48 -1.59 9.65
CA SER A 55 15.65 -1.10 10.39
C SER A 55 16.69 -0.46 9.46
N ASP A 56 17.43 0.51 10.00
CA ASP A 56 18.66 1.07 9.42
C ASP A 56 18.53 1.52 7.96
N LEU A 57 17.39 2.12 7.63
CA LEU A 57 17.14 2.66 6.30
C LEU A 57 17.91 3.97 6.16
N ALA A 58 19.03 3.94 5.44
CA ALA A 58 19.78 5.15 5.11
C ALA A 58 18.90 6.19 4.38
N SER A 59 19.23 7.47 4.51
CA SER A 59 18.57 8.52 3.74
C SER A 59 18.69 8.26 2.23
N GLY A 60 17.60 8.46 1.50
CA GLY A 60 17.46 8.16 0.07
C GLY A 60 17.17 6.70 -0.25
N SER A 61 17.08 5.80 0.74
CA SER A 61 16.84 4.38 0.53
C SER A 61 15.35 4.00 0.54
N VAL A 62 15.06 2.82 0.01
CA VAL A 62 13.73 2.20 0.02
C VAL A 62 13.87 0.78 0.55
N SER A 63 13.02 0.41 1.51
CA SER A 63 12.99 -0.93 2.08
C SER A 63 12.39 -1.96 1.12
N SER A 64 12.57 -3.25 1.43
CA SER A 64 11.67 -4.29 0.93
C SER A 64 10.26 -4.11 1.52
N SER A 65 9.24 -4.62 0.82
CA SER A 65 7.87 -4.63 1.34
C SER A 65 7.71 -5.71 2.41
N LYS A 66 6.93 -5.42 3.46
CA LYS A 66 6.53 -6.36 4.51
C LYS A 66 5.03 -6.32 4.72
N THR A 67 4.44 -7.47 5.05
CA THR A 67 3.02 -7.60 5.39
C THR A 67 2.79 -7.44 6.90
N TYR A 68 1.68 -6.85 7.29
CA TYR A 68 1.30 -6.64 8.69
C TYR A 68 -0.23 -6.74 8.86
N PRO A 69 -0.75 -6.96 10.08
CA PRO A 69 -2.19 -6.99 10.31
C PRO A 69 -2.85 -5.64 9.99
N ALA A 70 -3.99 -5.67 9.31
CA ALA A 70 -4.77 -4.46 9.06
C ALA A 70 -5.36 -3.86 10.36
N GLY A 71 -5.74 -2.58 10.30
CA GLY A 71 -6.43 -1.86 11.36
C GLY A 71 -5.59 -0.74 11.97
N SER A 72 -5.87 -0.44 13.24
CA SER A 72 -5.16 0.60 13.99
C SER A 72 -3.78 0.09 14.41
N LEU A 73 -2.74 0.81 13.98
CA LEU A 73 -1.33 0.54 14.23
C LEU A 73 -0.70 1.72 14.94
N THR A 74 0.09 1.44 15.97
CA THR A 74 1.06 2.39 16.50
C THR A 74 2.32 2.31 15.63
N VAL A 75 2.75 3.46 15.13
CA VAL A 75 3.97 3.61 14.34
C VAL A 75 4.99 4.35 15.17
N ILE A 76 6.11 3.71 15.44
CA ILE A 76 7.25 4.32 16.12
C ILE A 76 8.36 4.45 15.09
N TYR A 77 8.92 5.63 14.92
CA TYR A 77 10.07 5.82 14.04
C TYR A 77 11.14 6.69 14.70
N ILE A 78 12.40 6.30 14.50
CA ILE A 78 13.56 6.93 15.09
C ILE A 78 14.42 7.47 13.96
N ILE A 79 14.72 8.78 14.02
CA ILE A 79 15.57 9.49 13.07
C ILE A 79 16.63 10.22 13.88
N GLU A 80 17.91 9.88 13.68
CA GLU A 80 19.02 10.53 14.39
C GLU A 80 18.82 10.56 15.92
N GLU A 81 18.39 9.43 16.50
CA GLU A 81 18.10 9.25 17.94
C GLU A 81 16.86 9.99 18.46
N VAL A 82 16.12 10.69 17.60
CA VAL A 82 14.82 11.29 17.95
C VAL A 82 13.71 10.32 17.60
N GLU A 83 13.01 9.83 18.62
CA GLU A 83 11.84 8.97 18.48
C GLU A 83 10.57 9.80 18.27
N GLN A 84 9.73 9.36 17.34
CA GLN A 84 8.40 9.87 17.09
C GLN A 84 7.39 8.72 17.12
N THR A 85 6.16 9.02 17.55
CA THR A 85 5.07 8.04 17.63
C THR A 85 3.81 8.60 17.01
N GLU A 86 3.18 7.81 16.15
CA GLU A 86 1.92 8.13 15.48
C GLU A 86 0.97 6.93 15.52
N VAL A 87 -0.32 7.17 15.32
CA VAL A 87 -1.32 6.10 15.17
C VAL A 87 -1.94 6.21 13.78
N LEU A 88 -1.86 5.12 13.02
CA LEU A 88 -2.42 5.04 11.67
C LEU A 88 -3.49 3.95 11.60
N ASN A 89 -4.49 4.14 10.75
CA ASN A 89 -5.44 3.10 10.43
C ASN A 89 -5.23 2.63 8.98
N LEU A 90 -4.68 1.43 8.81
CA LEU A 90 -4.29 0.88 7.51
C LEU A 90 -5.21 -0.28 7.11
N ALA A 91 -5.90 -0.14 5.99
CA ALA A 91 -6.89 -1.09 5.49
C ALA A 91 -6.24 -2.36 4.94
N SER A 92 -7.01 -3.47 4.93
CA SER A 92 -6.66 -4.69 4.22
C SER A 92 -6.59 -4.47 2.71
N CYS A 93 -6.02 -5.44 1.98
CA CYS A 93 -5.97 -5.41 0.51
C CYS A 93 -5.35 -4.14 -0.09
N THR A 94 -4.41 -3.53 0.65
CA THR A 94 -3.81 -2.26 0.28
C THR A 94 -2.29 -2.35 0.36
N SER A 95 -1.61 -1.78 -0.64
CA SER A 95 -0.18 -1.56 -0.63
C SER A 95 0.09 -0.12 -0.21
N TYR A 96 0.97 0.07 0.78
CA TYR A 96 1.33 1.37 1.31
C TYR A 96 2.79 1.72 1.07
N ASP A 97 3.02 2.99 0.71
CA ASP A 97 4.33 3.62 0.70
C ASP A 97 4.39 4.57 1.90
N ILE A 98 5.06 4.12 2.96
CA ILE A 98 5.30 4.91 4.17
C ILE A 98 6.55 5.76 3.90
N THR A 99 6.38 7.06 3.72
CA THR A 99 7.49 7.96 3.39
C THR A 99 7.86 8.79 4.60
N ILE A 100 9.13 8.78 4.98
CA ILE A 100 9.69 9.85 5.82
C ILE A 100 10.16 10.95 4.86
N ASN A 101 9.51 12.11 4.88
CA ASN A 101 9.80 13.21 3.96
C ASN A 101 11.07 13.98 4.37
N SER A 102 11.46 14.99 3.59
CA SER A 102 12.65 15.81 3.85
C SER A 102 12.60 16.65 5.13
N ASN A 103 11.41 16.81 5.72
CA ASN A 103 11.20 17.48 7.00
C ASN A 103 11.17 16.49 8.17
N ASN A 104 11.49 15.20 7.93
CA ASN A 104 11.39 14.12 8.90
C ASN A 104 9.96 13.87 9.42
N GLU A 105 8.96 14.13 8.57
CA GLU A 105 7.55 13.85 8.86
C GLU A 105 7.09 12.62 8.09
N LEU A 106 6.18 11.86 8.70
CA LEU A 106 5.56 10.69 8.10
C LEU A 106 4.46 11.08 7.10
N VAL A 107 4.53 10.53 5.89
CA VAL A 107 3.56 10.73 4.82
C VAL A 107 3.18 9.38 4.22
N ILE A 108 1.89 9.11 4.08
CA ILE A 108 1.37 7.82 3.60
C ILE A 108 0.76 7.96 2.20
N PHE A 109 1.18 7.09 1.30
CA PHE A 109 0.49 6.84 0.03
C PHE A 109 -0.05 5.41 0.00
N SER A 110 -1.19 5.21 -0.66
CA SER A 110 -1.86 3.91 -0.72
C SER A 110 -2.27 3.57 -2.16
N GLN A 111 -2.27 2.28 -2.46
CA GLN A 111 -2.78 1.70 -3.69
C GLN A 111 -3.54 0.42 -3.35
N GLU A 112 -4.79 0.33 -3.79
CA GLU A 112 -5.59 -0.89 -3.67
C GLU A 112 -4.96 -2.01 -4.48
N ILE A 113 -4.88 -3.20 -3.87
CA ILE A 113 -4.41 -4.42 -4.53
C ILE A 113 -5.62 -5.06 -5.21
N ASN A 114 -5.63 -5.02 -6.55
CA ASN A 114 -6.62 -5.69 -7.41
C ASN A 114 -6.17 -7.09 -7.81
#